data_AF-A0A183D654-F1
#
_entry.id   AF-A0A183D654-F1
#
_cell.length_a   1.000
_cell.length_b   1.000
_cell.length_c   1.000
_cell.angle_alpha   90.00
_cell.angle_beta   90.00
_cell.angle_gamma   90.00
#
_symmetry.space_group_name_H-M   'P 1'
#
loop_
_entity.id
_entity.type
_entity.pdbx_description
1 polymer ?
#
loop_
_entity_poly.entity_id
_entity_poly.type
_entity_poly.pdbx_seq_one_letter_code
_entity_poly.pdbx_strand_id
1 'polypeptide(L)'
;MIKVRGWQVSPYEIEEAVQSLPEVEICAVIGVPDEASGKFASYKQLKGGIEFISNMPLTGSGKVARTELLRMHNKRRTKLVDPAKGHFK
;
A
#
# COMPACT_ATOMS: atom_id res chain seq x y z
N MET A 1 -2.09 -11.71 -2.91
CA MET A 1 -1.41 -11.93 -4.21
C MET A 1 -1.79 -10.80 -5.14
N ILE A 2 -0.79 -10.06 -5.59
CA ILE A 2 -0.94 -8.87 -6.43
C ILE A 2 -0.88 -9.34 -7.89
N LYS A 3 -1.69 -8.78 -8.77
CA LYS A 3 -1.64 -9.01 -10.21
C LYS A 3 -1.02 -7.81 -10.91
N VAL A 4 0.01 -8.06 -11.73
CA VAL A 4 0.67 -7.05 -12.56
C VAL A 4 0.70 -7.54 -13.99
N ARG A 5 0.04 -6.84 -14.92
CA ARG A 5 -0.01 -7.23 -16.35
C ARG A 5 -0.39 -8.71 -16.58
N GLY A 6 -1.26 -9.27 -15.73
CA GLY A 6 -1.68 -10.68 -15.79
C GLY A 6 -0.84 -11.65 -14.97
N TRP A 7 0.36 -11.26 -14.52
CA TRP A 7 1.25 -12.05 -13.68
C TRP A 7 0.86 -11.98 -12.22
N GLN A 8 1.03 -13.08 -11.49
CA GLN A 8 0.88 -13.13 -10.04
C GLN A 8 2.21 -12.80 -9.38
N VAL A 9 2.22 -11.80 -8.52
CA VAL A 9 3.40 -11.34 -7.78
C VAL A 9 3.07 -11.35 -6.28
N SER A 10 3.98 -11.90 -5.49
CA SER A 10 3.86 -11.89 -4.03
C SER A 10 4.23 -10.49 -3.50
N PRO A 11 3.51 -9.94 -2.50
CA PRO A 11 3.94 -8.73 -1.81
C PRO A 11 5.37 -8.82 -1.29
N TYR A 12 5.79 -9.99 -0.84
CA TYR A 12 7.13 -10.23 -0.32
C TYR A 12 8.24 -10.02 -1.36
N GLU A 13 8.03 -10.46 -2.60
CA GLU A 13 9.02 -10.25 -3.68
C GLU A 13 9.24 -8.76 -3.96
N ILE A 14 8.18 -7.96 -3.85
CA ILE A 14 8.27 -6.51 -4.02
C ILE A 14 8.99 -5.88 -2.82
N GLU A 15 8.68 -6.32 -1.59
CA GLU A 15 9.35 -5.85 -0.38
C GLU A 15 10.85 -6.14 -0.43
N GLU A 16 11.24 -7.37 -0.83
CA GLU A 16 12.62 -7.80 -0.97
C GLU A 16 13.36 -7.01 -2.05
N ALA A 17 12.75 -6.83 -3.21
CA ALA A 17 13.34 -6.04 -4.29
C ALA A 17 13.62 -4.59 -3.85
N VAL A 18 12.71 -3.98 -3.08
CA VAL A 18 12.90 -2.61 -2.57
C VAL A 18 13.91 -2.57 -1.41
N GLN A 19 13.93 -3.57 -0.53
CA GLN A 19 14.92 -3.70 0.54
C GLN A 19 16.34 -4.00 0.03
N SER A 20 16.49 -4.46 -1.21
CA SER A 20 17.82 -4.62 -1.82
C SER A 20 18.54 -3.28 -2.05
N LEU A 21 17.82 -2.16 -1.99
CA LEU A 21 18.41 -0.82 -2.12
C LEU A 21 19.08 -0.40 -0.80
N PRO A 22 20.35 0.06 -0.83
CA PRO A 22 21.11 0.37 0.40
C PRO A 22 20.53 1.54 1.21
N GLU A 23 19.71 2.39 0.59
CA GLU A 23 19.09 3.55 1.23
C GLU A 23 17.75 3.21 1.91
N VAL A 24 17.26 1.96 1.77
CA VAL A 24 15.98 1.53 2.32
C VAL A 24 16.22 0.65 3.54
N GLU A 25 15.83 1.14 4.72
CA GLU A 25 15.90 0.35 5.96
C GLU A 25 14.76 -0.68 6.03
N ILE A 26 13.51 -0.24 5.83
CA ILE A 26 12.32 -1.08 5.94
C ILE A 26 11.35 -0.75 4.82
N CYS A 27 10.81 -1.79 4.18
CA CYS A 27 9.73 -1.68 3.21
C CYS A 27 8.55 -2.56 3.63
N ALA A 28 7.33 -2.13 3.31
CA ALA A 28 6.17 -3.00 3.37
C ALA A 28 5.19 -2.66 2.26
N VAL A 29 4.58 -3.71 1.71
CA VAL A 29 3.57 -3.61 0.66
C VAL A 29 2.21 -3.91 1.27
N ILE A 30 1.27 -2.98 1.06
CA ILE A 30 -0.12 -3.14 1.48
C ILE A 30 -1.06 -3.11 0.27
N GLY A 31 -2.13 -3.89 0.34
CA GLY A 31 -3.19 -3.85 -0.67
C GLY A 31 -4.19 -2.75 -0.31
N VAL A 32 -4.37 -1.78 -1.21
CA VAL A 32 -5.39 -0.74 -1.08
C VAL A 32 -6.57 -1.09 -2.00
N PRO A 33 -7.81 -1.17 -1.46
CA PRO A 33 -8.99 -1.32 -2.31
C PRO A 33 -9.25 -0.02 -3.07
N ASP A 34 -9.46 -0.15 -4.38
CA ASP A 34 -9.91 0.90 -5.30
C ASP A 34 -11.34 0.59 -5.79
N GLU A 35 -12.25 1.55 -5.74
CA GLU A 35 -13.63 1.30 -6.14
C GLU A 35 -13.80 1.32 -7.68
N ALA A 36 -12.83 1.87 -8.41
CA ALA A 36 -12.95 2.12 -9.86
C ALA A 36 -12.55 0.93 -10.77
N SER A 37 -11.99 -0.16 -10.27
CA SER A 37 -11.40 -1.20 -11.12
C SER A 37 -12.37 -2.34 -11.49
N GLY A 38 -13.08 -2.20 -12.61
CA GLY A 38 -14.07 -3.20 -13.08
C GLY A 38 -13.53 -4.53 -13.63
N LYS A 39 -12.21 -4.74 -13.74
CA LYS A 39 -11.63 -5.97 -14.34
C LYS A 39 -11.06 -6.99 -13.34
N PHE A 40 -10.66 -6.57 -12.14
CA PHE A 40 -10.24 -7.44 -11.02
C PHE A 40 -10.58 -6.77 -9.69
N ALA A 41 -10.77 -7.57 -8.62
CA ALA A 41 -10.87 -7.03 -7.27
C ALA A 41 -9.69 -6.09 -7.01
N SER A 42 -10.00 -4.90 -6.54
CA SER A 42 -9.13 -3.74 -6.70
C SER A 42 -7.85 -3.75 -5.89
N TYR A 43 -7.87 -4.43 -4.74
CA TYR A 43 -6.67 -4.73 -3.96
C TYR A 43 -5.67 -5.69 -4.66
N LYS A 44 -6.05 -6.27 -5.81
CA LYS A 44 -5.20 -7.19 -6.60
C LYS A 44 -4.45 -6.48 -7.72
N GLN A 45 -4.42 -5.16 -7.80
CA GLN A 45 -3.69 -4.44 -8.86
C GLN A 45 -2.74 -3.42 -8.23
N LEU A 46 -1.50 -3.38 -8.72
CA LEU A 46 -0.59 -2.27 -8.43
C LEU A 46 -1.05 -1.05 -9.25
N LYS A 47 -1.93 -0.23 -8.67
CA LYS A 47 -2.26 1.10 -9.21
C LYS A 47 -1.32 2.20 -8.71
N GLY A 48 -0.66 1.96 -7.57
CA GLY A 48 0.59 2.62 -7.21
C GLY A 48 0.48 3.80 -6.24
N GLY A 49 1.68 4.24 -5.85
CA GLY A 49 2.01 5.25 -4.84
C GLY A 49 3.16 4.74 -3.96
N ILE A 50 4.20 5.55 -3.75
CA ILE A 50 5.21 5.32 -2.70
C ILE A 50 4.90 6.33 -1.60
N GLU A 51 4.67 5.84 -0.39
CA GLU A 51 4.45 6.68 0.77
C GLU A 51 5.62 6.54 1.75
N PHE A 52 6.34 7.63 1.94
CA PHE A 52 7.30 7.73 3.02
C PHE A 52 6.56 8.02 4.33
N ILE A 53 6.88 7.24 5.34
CA ILE A 53 6.41 7.42 6.71
C ILE A 53 7.63 7.64 7.60
N SER A 54 7.47 8.45 8.63
CA SER A 54 8.56 8.78 9.54
C SER A 54 8.93 7.62 10.47
N ASN A 55 7.97 6.77 10.82
CA ASN A 55 8.19 5.61 11.70
C ASN A 55 7.36 4.42 11.21
N MET A 56 8.00 3.25 11.14
CA MET A 56 7.32 2.01 10.77
C MET A 56 6.50 1.49 11.96
N PRO A 57 5.17 1.28 11.83
CA PRO A 57 4.40 0.69 12.89
C PRO A 57 4.73 -0.80 13.01
N LEU A 58 5.23 -1.20 14.17
CA LEU A 58 5.51 -2.59 14.52
C LEU A 58 4.49 -3.09 15.54
N THR A 59 4.19 -4.38 15.49
CA THR A 59 3.43 -5.08 16.52
C THR A 59 4.29 -5.29 17.76
N GLY A 60 3.69 -5.74 18.88
CA GLY A 60 4.43 -6.11 20.10
C GLY A 60 5.48 -7.22 19.93
N SER A 61 5.51 -7.89 18.76
CA SER A 61 6.49 -8.90 18.39
C SER A 61 7.56 -8.40 17.41
N GLY A 62 7.60 -7.10 17.10
CA GLY A 62 8.55 -6.51 16.16
C GLY A 62 8.22 -6.69 14.68
N LYS A 63 7.13 -7.41 14.33
CA LYS A 63 6.67 -7.54 12.95
C LYS A 63 5.95 -6.27 12.48
N VAL A 64 6.08 -5.93 11.20
CA VAL A 64 5.34 -4.83 10.57
C VAL A 64 3.83 -4.99 10.76
N ALA A 65 3.19 -3.98 11.35
CA ALA A 65 1.75 -3.91 11.55
C ALA A 65 1.05 -3.39 10.28
N ARG A 66 0.88 -4.27 9.28
CA ARG A 66 0.26 -3.92 7.98
C ARG A 66 -1.15 -3.34 8.10
N THR A 67 -1.93 -3.77 9.10
CA THR A 67 -3.26 -3.22 9.37
C THR A 67 -3.20 -1.73 9.75
N GLU A 68 -2.21 -1.32 10.54
CA GLU A 68 -2.05 0.09 10.90
C GLU A 68 -1.53 0.90 9.71
N LEU A 69 -0.66 0.35 8.87
CA LEU A 69 -0.27 0.99 7.60
C LEU A 69 -1.49 1.28 6.71
N LEU A 70 -2.40 0.31 6.55
CA LEU A 70 -3.64 0.53 5.80
C LEU A 70 -4.51 1.61 6.44
N ARG A 71 -4.59 1.65 7.77
CA ARG A 71 -5.31 2.69 8.51
C ARG A 71 -4.68 4.07 8.32
N MET A 72 -3.35 4.17 8.37
CA MET A 72 -2.60 5.40 8.12
C MET A 72 -2.82 5.92 6.70
N HIS A 73 -2.74 5.04 5.70
CA HIS A 73 -3.06 5.35 4.31
C HIS A 73 -4.49 5.89 4.16
N ASN A 74 -5.48 5.17 4.71
CA ASN A 74 -6.88 5.58 4.61
C ASN A 74 -7.14 6.93 5.30
N LYS A 75 -6.54 7.17 6.48
CA LYS A 75 -6.64 8.49 7.17
C LYS A 75 -6.04 9.62 6.34
N ARG A 76 -4.91 9.38 5.68
CA ARG A 76 -4.26 10.39 4.82
C ARG A 76 -5.11 10.65 3.58
N ARG A 77 -5.63 9.59 2.95
CA ARG A 77 -6.55 9.66 1.81
C ARG A 77 -7.81 10.45 2.18
N THR A 78 -8.51 10.12 3.27
CA THR A 78 -9.76 10.82 3.64
C THR A 78 -9.55 12.29 4.00
N LYS A 79 -8.37 12.69 4.48
CA LYS A 79 -8.04 14.12 4.66
C LYS A 79 -7.84 14.87 3.35
N LEU A 80 -7.47 14.16 2.28
CA LEU A 80 -7.26 14.73 0.95
C LEU A 80 -8.55 14.75 0.11
N VAL A 81 -9.53 13.88 0.43
CA VAL A 81 -10.83 13.85 -0.26
C VAL A 81 -11.86 14.63 0.56
N ASP A 82 -12.29 15.77 0.05
CA ASP A 82 -13.35 16.57 0.64
C ASP A 82 -14.66 15.75 0.64
N PRO A 83 -15.32 15.46 1.78
CA PRO A 83 -16.49 14.58 1.84
C PRO A 83 -17.69 15.08 1.01
N ALA A 84 -17.68 16.35 0.59
CA ALA A 84 -18.72 16.96 -0.23
C ALA A 84 -18.45 16.92 -1.75
N LYS A 85 -17.23 16.58 -2.19
CA LYS A 85 -16.86 16.60 -3.61
C LYS A 85 -16.12 15.32 -3.95
N GLY A 86 -16.85 14.35 -4.50
CA GLY A 86 -16.31 13.11 -5.05
C GLY A 86 -15.49 13.33 -6.32
N HIS A 87 -14.45 14.17 -6.25
CA HIS A 87 -13.46 14.35 -7.31
C HIS A 87 -12.05 14.38 -6.69
N PHE A 88 -11.16 13.62 -7.33
CA PHE A 88 -9.74 13.62 -7.07
C PHE A 88 -9.18 15.00 -7.41
N LYS A 89 -8.42 15.59 -6.47
CA LYS A 89 -7.56 16.74 -6.77
C LYS A 89 -6.24 16.23 -7.37
#